data_AF-A0A5B6X3V1-F1
#
_entry.id   AF-A0A5B6X3V1-F1
#
_cell.length_a   1.000
_cell.length_b   1.000
_cell.length_c   1.000
_cell.angle_alpha   90.00
_cell.angle_beta   90.00
_cell.angle_gamma   90.00
#
_symmetry.space_group_name_H-M   'P 1'
#
loop_
_entity.id
_entity.type
_entity.pdbx_description
1 polymer ?
#
loop_
_entity_poly.entity_id
_entity_poly.type
_entity_poly.pdbx_seq_one_letter_code
_entity_poly.pdbx_strand_id
1 'polypeptide(L)'
;MGKNYYGFVSGLPLSLKKKDAIWVIIDHLTKSSHFIPVRMDFSLDRLAELYVSKIVRLHGLPLSIISDRDPRTAFHPQPDGQSECVIQVLEDMLWCSVLEFEGNWEKYLPLIEFAYNNSY
;
A
#
# COMPACT_ATOMS: atom_id res chain seq x y z
N MET A 1 -6.94 19.47 0.17
CA MET A 1 -6.54 18.91 1.48
C MET A 1 -6.28 17.44 1.29
N GLY A 2 -5.13 16.93 1.76
CA GLY A 2 -4.64 15.59 1.45
C GLY A 2 -5.42 14.49 2.19
N LYS A 3 -5.93 13.54 1.42
CA LYS A 3 -6.50 12.27 1.91
C LYS A 3 -5.47 11.19 1.61
N ASN A 4 -5.22 10.31 2.56
CA ASN A 4 -4.37 9.15 2.29
C ASN A 4 -5.25 7.90 2.12
N TYR A 5 -4.91 7.09 1.12
CA TYR A 5 -5.61 5.85 0.78
C TYR A 5 -4.74 4.66 1.13
N TYR A 6 -5.38 3.61 1.64
CA TYR A 6 -4.70 2.42 2.14
C TYR A 6 -5.41 1.15 1.66
N GLY A 7 -4.66 0.27 1.02
CA GLY A 7 -5.12 -1.01 0.48
C GLY A 7 -4.11 -2.13 0.73
N PHE A 8 -4.50 -3.38 0.54
CA PHE A 8 -3.63 -4.52 0.76
C PHE A 8 -3.64 -5.46 -0.44
N VAL A 9 -2.47 -5.70 -1.03
CA VAL A 9 -2.27 -6.82 -1.94
C VAL A 9 -1.98 -8.05 -1.08
N SER A 10 -2.91 -8.99 -1.02
CA SER A 10 -2.84 -10.17 -0.15
C SER A 10 -2.86 -11.49 -0.94
N GLY A 11 -2.50 -12.59 -0.29
CA GLY A 11 -2.44 -13.91 -0.94
C GLY A 11 -1.15 -14.13 -1.75
N LEU A 12 -0.11 -13.35 -1.46
CA LEU A 12 1.18 -13.47 -2.13
C LEU A 12 1.93 -14.71 -1.60
N PRO A 13 2.81 -15.32 -2.41
CA PRO A 13 3.77 -16.29 -1.91
C PRO A 13 4.60 -15.73 -0.76
N LEU A 14 4.86 -16.55 0.26
CA LEU A 14 5.66 -16.14 1.41
C LEU A 14 7.05 -15.67 0.97
N SER A 15 7.41 -14.44 1.32
CA SER A 15 8.78 -13.94 1.15
C SER A 15 9.77 -14.74 2.02
N LEU A 16 11.07 -14.60 1.75
CA LEU A 16 12.12 -15.14 2.62
C LEU A 16 12.01 -14.66 4.08
N LYS A 17 11.47 -13.46 4.32
CA LYS A 17 11.22 -12.95 5.67
C LYS A 17 9.79 -13.23 6.16
N LYS A 18 9.11 -14.18 5.52
CA LYS A 18 7.77 -14.68 5.85
C LYS A 18 6.70 -13.58 5.80
N LYS A 19 6.71 -12.77 4.75
CA LYS A 19 5.65 -11.78 4.45
C LYS A 19 4.75 -12.34 3.35
N ASP A 20 3.44 -12.15 3.45
CA ASP A 20 2.42 -12.70 2.53
C ASP A 20 1.49 -11.62 1.95
N ALA A 21 1.76 -10.36 2.27
CA ALA A 21 1.00 -9.22 1.77
C ALA A 21 1.85 -7.96 1.65
N ILE A 22 1.41 -7.05 0.80
CA ILE A 22 1.95 -5.70 0.66
C ILE A 22 0.87 -4.71 1.10
N TRP A 23 1.20 -3.87 2.07
CA TRP A 23 0.38 -2.74 2.44
C TRP A 23 0.73 -1.55 1.55
N VAL A 24 -0.22 -1.15 0.73
CA VAL A 24 -0.10 -0.03 -0.20
C VAL A 24 -0.66 1.21 0.45
N ILE A 25 0.13 2.28 0.44
CA ILE A 25 -0.19 3.56 1.05
C ILE A 25 0.01 4.64 0.01
N ILE A 26 -1.07 5.32 -0.37
CA ILE A 26 -1.03 6.43 -1.34
C ILE A 26 -1.27 7.72 -0.59
N ASP A 27 -0.27 8.59 -0.57
CA ASP A 27 -0.37 9.94 -0.04
C ASP A 27 -0.64 10.93 -1.18
N HIS A 28 -1.87 11.43 -1.25
CA HIS A 28 -2.25 12.39 -2.27
C HIS A 28 -1.69 13.79 -2.03
N LEU A 29 -1.26 14.12 -0.80
CA LEU A 29 -0.64 15.40 -0.49
C LEU A 29 0.75 15.48 -1.13
N THR A 30 1.55 14.44 -0.95
CA THR A 30 2.92 14.38 -1.48
C THR A 30 3.01 13.70 -2.85
N LYS A 31 1.89 13.17 -3.36
CA LYS A 31 1.82 12.39 -4.60
C LYS A 31 2.75 11.18 -4.58
N SER A 32 2.99 10.62 -3.39
CA SER A 32 3.87 9.47 -3.19
C SER A 32 3.11 8.21 -2.80
N SER A 33 3.58 7.07 -3.28
CA SER A 33 3.13 5.75 -2.89
C SER A 33 4.20 5.05 -2.07
N HIS A 34 3.79 4.30 -1.05
CA HIS A 34 4.67 3.48 -0.20
C HIS A 34 4.18 2.03 -0.21
N PHE A 35 5.10 1.10 -0.43
CA PHE A 35 4.82 -0.33 -0.49
C PHE A 35 5.50 -1.05 0.69
N ILE A 36 4.72 -1.39 1.72
CA ILE A 36 5.25 -1.94 2.96
C ILE A 36 4.95 -3.45 3.03
N PRO A 37 5.96 -4.33 3.07
CA PRO A 37 5.73 -5.77 3.20
C PRO A 37 5.25 -6.13 4.61
N VAL A 38 4.07 -6.74 4.71
CA VAL A 38 3.38 -7.08 5.96
C VAL A 38 3.01 -8.56 6.01
N ARG A 39 2.56 -9.02 7.18
CA ARG A 39 1.78 -10.27 7.22
C ARG A 39 0.32 -9.91 7.42
N MET A 40 -0.56 -10.70 6.81
CA MET A 40 -2.00 -10.52 6.92
C MET A 40 -2.52 -10.71 8.35
N ASP A 41 -1.79 -11.45 9.18
CA ASP A 41 -2.10 -11.68 10.59
C ASP A 41 -1.46 -10.67 11.56
N PHE A 42 -0.87 -9.57 11.06
CA PHE A 42 -0.42 -8.49 11.92
C PHE A 42 -1.59 -7.85 12.68
N SER A 43 -1.40 -7.63 13.97
CA SER A 43 -2.36 -6.85 14.77
C SER A 43 -2.45 -5.41 14.28
N LEU A 44 -3.57 -4.76 14.55
CA LEU A 44 -3.75 -3.34 14.24
C LEU A 44 -2.69 -2.46 14.92
N ASP A 45 -2.28 -2.78 16.15
CA ASP A 45 -1.21 -2.04 16.85
C ASP A 45 0.11 -2.11 16.08
N ARG A 46 0.46 -3.29 15.56
CA ARG A 46 1.67 -3.48 14.76
C ARG A 46 1.60 -2.73 13.42
N LEU A 47 0.42 -2.69 12.80
CA LEU A 47 0.20 -1.89 11.61
C LEU A 47 0.28 -0.39 11.92
N ALA A 48 -0.26 0.06 13.06
CA ALA A 48 -0.18 1.45 13.50
C ALA A 48 1.27 1.88 13.78
N GLU A 49 2.07 1.03 14.42
CA GLU A 49 3.51 1.27 14.63
C GLU A 49 4.26 1.43 13.30
N LEU A 50 3.99 0.53 12.34
CA LEU A 50 4.57 0.62 11.00
C LEU A 50 4.15 1.91 10.29
N TYR A 51 2.87 2.27 10.41
CA TYR A 51 2.32 3.49 9.83
C TYR A 51 3.04 4.74 10.35
N VAL A 52 3.17 4.86 11.68
CA VAL A 52 3.86 6.00 12.30
C VAL A 52 5.32 6.05 11.88
N SER A 53 6.02 4.91 11.92
CA SER A 53 7.44 4.81 11.60
C SER A 53 7.76 5.11 10.13
N LYS A 54 6.90 4.66 9.22
CA LYS A 54 7.15 4.75 7.77
C LYS A 54 6.52 5.98 7.12
N ILE A 55 5.32 6.35 7.52
CA ILE A 55 4.52 7.37 6.83
C ILE A 55 4.51 8.67 7.61
N VAL A 56 4.08 8.64 8.88
CA VAL A 56 3.99 9.86 9.70
C VAL A 56 5.35 10.53 9.85
N ARG A 57 6.42 9.73 9.98
CA ARG A 57 7.80 10.24 10.02
C ARG A 57 8.20 11.00 8.74
N LEU A 58 7.70 10.61 7.58
CA LEU A 58 8.06 11.21 6.29
C LEU A 58 7.15 12.39 5.92
N HIS A 59 5.85 12.25 6.15
CA HIS A 59 4.83 13.18 5.62
C HIS A 59 4.07 13.96 6.69
N GLY A 60 4.32 13.66 7.97
CA GLY A 60 3.54 14.17 9.08
C GLY A 60 2.21 13.44 9.27
N LEU A 61 1.36 13.98 10.14
CA LEU A 61 0.07 13.37 10.45
C LEU A 61 -0.94 13.62 9.31
N PRO A 62 -1.61 12.57 8.81
CA PRO A 62 -2.70 12.76 7.86
C PRO A 62 -3.87 13.50 8.51
N LEU A 63 -4.57 14.32 7.72
CA LEU A 63 -5.84 14.92 8.16
C LEU A 63 -6.98 13.89 8.14
N SER A 64 -6.91 12.89 7.25
CA SER A 64 -7.84 11.77 7.20
C SER A 64 -7.23 10.56 6.51
N ILE A 65 -7.70 9.38 6.92
CA ILE A 65 -7.29 8.07 6.42
C ILE A 65 -8.52 7.39 5.83
N ILE A 66 -8.42 6.93 4.58
CA ILE A 66 -9.45 6.17 3.89
C ILE A 66 -8.91 4.76 3.66
N SER A 67 -9.63 3.74 4.15
CA SER A 67 -9.25 2.33 3.97
C SER A 67 -10.24 1.64 3.07
N ASP A 68 -9.73 0.88 2.11
CA ASP A 68 -10.53 0.03 1.22
C ASP A 68 -11.26 -1.12 1.97
N ARG A 69 -10.85 -1.41 3.20
CA ARG A 69 -11.49 -2.42 4.06
C ARG A 69 -12.60 -1.87 4.96
N ASP A 70 -12.95 -0.58 4.89
CA ASP A 70 -14.03 -0.05 5.73
C ASP A 70 -15.41 -0.46 5.15
N PRO A 71 -16.19 -1.31 5.83
CA PRO A 71 -17.53 -1.66 5.36
C PRO A 71 -18.47 -0.44 5.26
N ARG A 72 -18.12 0.70 5.87
CA ARG A 72 -18.89 1.95 5.76
C ARG A 72 -18.64 2.69 4.44
N THR A 73 -17.52 2.45 3.75
CA THR A 73 -17.30 2.95 2.37
C THR A 73 -18.00 2.12 1.31
N ALA A 74 -18.41 0.88 1.63
CA ALA A 74 -19.23 0.05 0.72
C ALA A 74 -20.64 0.64 0.48
N PHE A 75 -21.13 1.50 1.38
CA PHE A 75 -22.47 2.11 1.29
C PHE A 75 -22.46 3.56 0.78
N HIS A 76 -21.28 4.12 0.47
CA HIS A 76 -21.16 5.43 -0.17
C HIS A 76 -19.96 5.43 -1.13
N PRO A 77 -20.15 5.01 -2.40
CA PRO A 77 -19.05 4.99 -3.36
C PRO A 77 -18.71 6.44 -3.73
N GLN A 78 -17.66 6.98 -3.13
CA GLN A 78 -16.80 7.94 -3.82
C GLN A 78 -15.33 7.77 -3.38
N PRO A 79 -14.64 6.76 -3.95
CA PRO A 79 -13.39 7.04 -4.63
C PRO A 79 -13.72 7.82 -5.92
N ASP A 80 -12.96 8.86 -6.25
CA ASP A 80 -12.95 9.30 -7.64
C ASP A 80 -12.51 8.08 -8.49
N GLY A 81 -13.16 7.81 -9.62
CA GLY A 81 -12.81 6.63 -10.44
C GLY A 81 -11.31 6.58 -10.81
N GLN A 82 -10.59 7.70 -10.68
CA GLN A 82 -9.14 7.74 -10.77
C GLN A 82 -8.40 6.99 -9.65
N SER A 83 -8.76 7.13 -8.37
CA SER A 83 -8.08 6.38 -7.30
C SER A 83 -8.34 4.87 -7.39
N GLU A 84 -9.55 4.47 -7.80
CA GLU A 84 -9.90 3.06 -8.04
C GLU A 84 -9.11 2.46 -9.22
N CYS A 85 -9.01 3.18 -10.34
CA CYS A 85 -8.15 2.78 -11.47
C CYS A 85 -6.67 2.71 -11.07
N VAL A 86 -6.18 3.67 -10.27
CA VAL A 86 -4.78 3.70 -9.82
C VAL A 86 -4.49 2.53 -8.87
N ILE A 87 -5.40 2.23 -7.94
CA ILE A 87 -5.24 1.09 -7.02
C ILE A 87 -5.21 -0.21 -7.82
N GLN A 88 -6.16 -0.45 -8.73
CA GLN A 88 -6.17 -1.71 -9.52
C GLN A 88 -4.90 -1.88 -10.36
N VAL A 89 -4.45 -0.83 -11.05
CA VAL A 89 -3.20 -0.87 -11.84
C VAL A 89 -1.99 -1.14 -10.95
N LEU A 90 -1.95 -0.56 -9.75
CA LEU A 90 -0.90 -0.82 -8.76
C LEU A 90 -0.95 -2.26 -8.26
N GLU A 91 -2.13 -2.79 -7.97
CA GLU A 91 -2.30 -4.19 -7.57
C GLU A 91 -1.80 -5.13 -8.66
N ASP A 92 -2.22 -4.92 -9.91
CA ASP A 92 -1.82 -5.75 -11.05
C ASP A 92 -0.30 -5.69 -11.27
N MET A 93 0.30 -4.50 -11.19
CA MET A 93 1.74 -4.30 -11.29
C MET A 93 2.50 -5.04 -10.18
N LEU A 94 2.04 -4.93 -8.94
CA LEU A 94 2.65 -5.60 -7.81
C LEU A 94 2.51 -7.12 -7.92
N TRP A 95 1.35 -7.63 -8.37
CA TRP A 95 1.15 -9.05 -8.64
C TRP A 95 2.10 -9.59 -9.70
N CYS A 96 2.25 -8.89 -10.83
CA CYS A 96 3.18 -9.30 -11.89
C CYS A 96 4.63 -9.34 -11.36
N SER A 97 5.03 -8.31 -10.62
CA SER A 97 6.36 -8.23 -10.02
C SER A 97 6.61 -9.36 -9.02
N VAL A 98 5.63 -9.68 -8.17
CA VAL A 98 5.78 -10.75 -7.17
C VAL A 98 5.90 -12.13 -7.84
N LEU A 99 5.17 -12.36 -8.93
CA LEU A 99 5.26 -13.61 -9.69
C LEU A 99 6.63 -13.76 -10.37
N GLU A 100 7.21 -12.68 -10.89
CA GLU A 100 8.52 -12.72 -11.53
C GLU A 100 9.67 -12.92 -10.54
N PHE A 101 9.57 -12.33 -9.34
CA PHE A 101 10.65 -12.33 -8.35
C PHE A 101 10.54 -13.44 -7.28
N GLU A 102 9.47 -14.25 -7.33
CA GLU A 102 9.17 -15.32 -6.36
C GLU A 102 9.39 -14.88 -4.90
N GLY A 103 9.87 -15.75 -4.01
CA GLY A 103 10.10 -15.44 -2.58
C GLY A 103 11.08 -14.28 -2.30
N ASN A 104 11.72 -13.71 -3.33
CA ASN A 104 12.61 -12.54 -3.22
C ASN A 104 11.92 -11.20 -3.48
N TRP A 105 10.62 -11.19 -3.81
CA TRP A 105 9.87 -9.97 -4.15
C TRP A 105 10.05 -8.81 -3.15
N GLU A 106 10.22 -9.11 -1.86
CA GLU A 106 10.44 -8.10 -0.82
C GLU A 106 11.70 -7.24 -1.07
N LYS A 107 12.75 -7.81 -1.67
CA LYS A 107 14.01 -7.11 -1.97
C LYS A 107 13.82 -6.07 -3.08
N TYR A 108 12.86 -6.29 -3.97
CA TYR A 108 12.61 -5.45 -5.13
C TYR A 108 11.55 -4.38 -4.87
N LEU A 109 10.77 -4.48 -3.79
CA LEU A 109 9.77 -3.48 -3.42
C LEU A 109 10.31 -2.04 -3.41
N PRO A 110 11.50 -1.72 -2.84
CA PRO A 110 12.02 -0.36 -2.88
C PRO A 110 12.31 0.14 -4.30
N LEU A 111 12.69 -0.75 -5.23
CA LEU A 111 12.91 -0.40 -6.63
C LEU A 111 11.59 -0.14 -7.36
N ILE A 112 10.58 -0.96 -7.06
CA ILE A 112 9.23 -0.81 -7.61
C ILE A 112 8.60 0.51 -7.11
N GLU A 113 8.73 0.80 -5.81
CA GLU A 113 8.30 2.06 -5.19
C GLU A 113 9.02 3.26 -5.83
N PHE A 114 10.34 3.18 -5.98
CA PHE A 114 11.12 4.22 -6.64
C PHE A 114 10.68 4.44 -8.09
N ALA A 115 10.52 3.38 -8.88
CA ALA A 115 10.09 3.48 -10.27
C ALA A 115 8.70 4.11 -10.38
N TYR A 116 7.75 3.68 -9.55
CA TYR A 116 6.39 4.23 -9.54
C TYR A 116 6.38 5.72 -9.20
N ASN A 117 7.07 6.11 -8.12
CA ASN A 117 7.09 7.50 -7.64
C ASN A 117 7.86 8.45 -8.57
N ASN A 118 8.71 7.95 -9.48
CA ASN A 118 9.43 8.77 -10.46
C ASN A 118 8.81 8.72 -11.87
N SER A 119 7.72 7.97 -12.07
CA SER A 119 7.08 7.82 -13.39
C SER A 119 5.97 8.86 -13.66
N TYR A 120 5.65 9.73 -12.69
CA TYR A 120 4.57 10.73 -12.76
C TYR A 120 4.99 12.10 -12.24
#